data_AF-A0A3D5FEB8-F1
#
_entry.id   AF-A0A3D5FEB8-F1
#
_cell.length_a   1.000
_cell.length_b   1.000
_cell.length_c   1.000
_cell.angle_alpha   90.00
_cell.angle_beta   90.00
_cell.angle_gamma   90.00
#
_symmetry.space_group_name_H-M   'P 1'
#
loop_
_entity.id
_entity.type
_entity.pdbx_description
1 polymer ?
#
loop_
_entity_poly.entity_id
_entity_poly.type
_entity_poly.pdbx_seq_one_letter_code
_entity_poly.pdbx_strand_id
1 'polypeptide(L)'
;MVAKKESGKTTASYTQRFVTQIMALAAITIVIVLWQHNFLIEVYVRNQLTYVGWFINGGILVLFLAGLYRLVQEFQRLTGEEQAIDGLLANMKSGHEPTAGIKPDAIISRRYHTLRELHRQHSVINHSALAATLVAIETSKISFPKFVHNVLILTGVFGTVLALSIALLGASDMIVTTTEIGGLGMIIHGMSTALSTTMTAIFAYLFFGYFYLRLMDAQTHVIGRVEEVTSTVLLPQFQFEPERAAEQLTHIVHSAAALVERLDESQAQYAEVAQELRLLLSSYRDEMQRNSEGLIEMTHVLREGFRLNDPGSDVPPR
;
A
#
# COMPACT_ATOMS: atom_id res chain seq x y z
N MET A 1 -39.94 4.78 13.35
CA MET A 1 -39.11 5.64 12.47
C MET A 1 -38.51 6.75 13.31
N VAL A 2 -37.29 6.57 13.83
CA VAL A 2 -36.26 7.60 14.11
C VAL A 2 -34.98 6.81 14.36
N ALA A 3 -34.08 6.85 13.39
CA ALA A 3 -32.82 6.12 13.40
C ALA A 3 -31.88 6.73 14.45
N LYS A 4 -31.36 5.84 15.31
CA LYS A 4 -30.30 6.12 16.26
C LYS A 4 -29.02 6.43 15.47
N LYS A 5 -28.61 7.68 15.51
CA LYS A 5 -27.35 8.19 14.96
C LYS A 5 -26.20 7.58 15.76
N GLU A 6 -25.69 6.43 15.31
CA GLU A 6 -24.40 5.92 15.76
C GLU A 6 -23.32 6.89 15.26
N SER A 7 -23.04 7.88 16.11
CA SER A 7 -21.86 8.73 16.00
C SER A 7 -20.65 7.81 16.06
N GLY A 8 -20.02 7.59 14.91
CA GLY A 8 -18.77 6.87 14.78
C GLY A 8 -17.79 7.36 15.83
N LYS A 9 -17.45 6.48 16.77
CA LYS A 9 -16.28 6.67 17.61
C LYS A 9 -15.09 6.75 16.66
N THR A 10 -14.59 7.95 16.44
CA THR A 10 -13.23 8.18 15.93
C THR A 10 -12.31 7.35 16.79
N THR A 11 -11.83 6.24 16.23
CA THR A 11 -10.76 5.43 16.78
C THR A 11 -9.63 6.40 17.03
N ALA A 12 -9.36 6.75 18.29
CA ALA A 12 -8.25 7.63 18.62
C ALA A 12 -7.00 7.02 17.99
N SER A 13 -6.47 7.66 16.95
CA SER A 13 -5.40 7.08 16.15
C SER A 13 -4.23 6.79 17.07
N TYR A 14 -3.58 5.65 16.86
CA TYR A 14 -2.44 5.21 17.67
C TYR A 14 -1.41 6.36 17.78
N THR A 15 -1.23 7.10 16.69
CA THR A 15 -0.33 8.26 16.56
C THR A 15 -0.79 9.51 17.31
N GLN A 16 -2.10 9.79 17.42
CA GLN A 16 -2.61 10.94 18.19
C GLN A 16 -2.28 10.84 19.69
N ARG A 17 -2.37 9.64 20.27
CA ARG A 17 -1.93 9.40 21.65
C ARG A 17 -0.44 9.62 21.81
N PHE A 18 0.37 9.36 20.77
CA PHE A 18 1.80 9.64 20.80
C PHE A 18 2.15 11.11 20.69
N VAL A 19 1.47 11.89 19.83
CA VAL A 19 1.70 13.33 19.74
C VAL A 19 1.41 14.01 21.10
N THR A 20 0.35 13.59 21.79
CA THR A 20 0.08 14.09 23.15
C THR A 20 1.14 13.69 24.16
N GLN A 21 1.71 12.48 24.06
CA GLN A 21 2.82 12.06 24.92
C GLN A 21 4.11 12.82 24.61
N ILE A 22 4.37 13.13 23.35
CA ILE A 22 5.55 13.92 22.94
C ILE A 22 5.45 15.34 23.45
N MET A 23 4.29 15.98 23.27
CA MET A 23 4.02 17.31 23.79
C MET A 23 4.10 17.33 25.33
N ALA A 24 3.57 16.31 26.00
CA ALA A 24 3.65 16.20 27.46
C ALA A 24 5.10 16.00 27.93
N LEU A 25 5.88 15.13 27.28
CA LEU A 25 7.26 14.87 27.66
C LEU A 25 8.17 16.09 27.36
N ALA A 26 7.95 16.76 26.23
CA ALA A 26 8.62 18.02 25.90
C ALA A 26 8.27 19.12 26.91
N ALA A 27 7.00 19.24 27.32
CA ALA A 27 6.58 20.17 28.35
C ALA A 27 7.22 19.86 29.71
N ILE A 28 7.29 18.57 30.10
CA ILE A 28 7.96 18.13 31.33
C ILE A 28 9.44 18.49 31.28
N THR A 29 10.12 18.29 30.16
CA THR A 29 11.53 18.66 30.02
C THR A 29 11.75 20.17 30.08
N ILE A 30 10.88 20.97 29.46
CA ILE A 30 10.92 22.44 29.60
C ILE A 30 10.75 22.83 31.08
N VAL A 31 9.81 22.19 31.79
CA VAL A 31 9.61 22.44 33.23
C VAL A 31 10.85 22.08 34.05
N ILE A 32 11.50 20.95 33.76
CA ILE A 32 12.74 20.54 34.45
C ILE A 32 13.88 21.53 34.18
N VAL A 33 14.03 22.01 32.95
CA VAL A 33 15.05 23.01 32.58
C VAL A 33 14.80 24.35 33.30
N LEU A 34 13.53 24.79 33.36
CA LEU A 34 13.15 26.00 34.09
C LEU A 34 13.35 25.85 35.60
N TRP A 35 13.08 24.67 36.15
CA TRP A 35 13.28 24.38 37.57
C TRP A 35 14.77 24.37 37.96
N GLN A 36 15.63 23.84 37.10
CA GLN A 36 17.08 23.73 37.34
C GLN A 36 17.89 24.94 36.83
N HIS A 37 17.22 26.04 36.53
CA HIS A 37 17.82 27.21 35.89
C HIS A 37 19.02 27.81 36.65
N ASN A 38 18.99 27.81 37.99
CA ASN A 38 20.09 28.35 38.80
C ASN A 38 21.39 27.54 38.63
N PHE A 39 21.29 26.21 38.64
CA PHE A 39 22.42 25.31 38.40
C PHE A 39 22.92 25.41 36.95
N LEU A 40 22.00 25.56 35.99
CA LEU A 40 22.36 25.76 34.58
C LEU A 40 23.15 27.06 34.39
N ILE A 41 22.73 28.18 34.97
CA ILE A 41 23.49 29.44 34.88
C ILE A 41 24.88 29.32 35.52
N GLU A 42 24.98 28.66 36.67
CA GLU A 42 26.25 28.52 37.37
C GLU A 42 27.26 27.68 36.57
N VAL A 43 26.81 26.55 36.02
CA VAL A 43 27.66 25.62 35.24
C VAL A 43 27.94 26.13 33.82
N TYR A 44 27.00 26.82 33.17
CA TYR A 44 27.12 27.21 31.76
C TYR A 44 27.51 28.66 31.52
N VAL A 45 27.20 29.58 32.44
CA VAL A 45 27.39 31.02 32.25
C VAL A 45 28.49 31.57 33.16
N ARG A 46 28.55 31.16 34.42
CA ARG A 46 29.57 31.67 35.36
C ARG A 46 30.92 30.94 35.27
N ASN A 47 30.92 29.63 34.99
CA ASN A 47 32.15 28.81 35.01
C ASN A 47 32.75 28.54 33.62
N GLN A 48 32.27 29.19 32.55
CA GLN A 48 32.81 29.04 31.18
C GLN A 48 33.45 30.35 30.69
N LEU A 49 34.67 30.67 31.16
CA LEU A 49 35.41 31.84 30.67
C LEU A 49 35.98 31.68 29.25
N THR A 50 36.05 30.45 28.73
CA THR A 50 36.68 30.16 27.43
C THR A 50 35.66 30.21 26.29
N TYR A 51 35.88 31.07 25.29
CA TYR A 51 35.02 31.22 24.10
C TYR A 51 34.67 29.89 23.39
N VAL A 52 35.57 28.90 23.47
CA VAL A 52 35.40 27.57 22.89
C VAL A 52 34.25 26.78 23.54
N GLY A 53 34.09 26.86 24.87
CA GLY A 53 33.02 26.15 25.58
C GLY A 53 31.64 26.64 25.18
N TRP A 54 31.49 27.96 25.06
CA TRP A 54 30.25 28.60 24.64
C TRP A 54 29.90 28.23 23.20
N PHE A 55 30.90 28.20 22.30
CA PHE A 55 30.71 27.80 20.91
C PHE A 55 30.25 26.34 20.78
N ILE A 56 30.87 25.40 21.51
CA ILE A 56 30.55 23.98 21.42
C ILE A 56 29.18 23.69 22.05
N ASN A 57 28.92 24.19 23.26
CA ASN A 57 27.62 24.00 23.91
C ASN A 57 26.49 24.67 23.11
N GLY A 58 26.73 25.87 22.56
CA GLY A 58 25.80 26.53 21.65
C GLY A 58 25.56 25.71 20.38
N GLY A 59 26.61 25.13 19.80
CA GLY A 59 26.51 24.23 18.65
C GLY A 59 25.68 22.97 18.94
N ILE A 60 25.90 22.32 20.09
CA ILE A 60 25.11 21.18 20.57
C ILE A 60 23.63 21.58 20.69
N LEU A 61 23.36 22.73 21.31
CA LEU A 61 22.00 23.23 21.50
C LEU A 61 21.29 23.52 20.17
N VAL A 62 21.97 24.20 19.23
CA VAL A 62 21.41 24.50 17.91
C VAL A 62 21.15 23.22 17.12
N LEU A 63 22.09 22.27 17.12
CA LEU A 63 21.92 20.98 16.44
C LEU A 63 20.76 20.19 17.05
N PHE A 64 20.65 20.19 18.38
CA PHE A 64 19.57 19.55 19.11
C PHE A 64 18.20 20.17 18.76
N LEU A 65 18.06 21.50 18.78
CA LEU A 65 16.82 22.19 18.45
C LEU A 65 16.42 21.98 16.97
N ALA A 66 17.38 22.05 16.06
CA ALA A 66 17.16 21.78 14.64
C ALA A 66 16.69 20.33 14.42
N GLY A 67 17.32 19.37 15.11
CA GLY A 67 16.88 17.99 15.14
C GLY A 67 15.45 17.85 15.66
N LEU A 68 15.15 18.47 16.81
CA LEU A 68 13.83 18.38 17.45
C LEU A 68 12.73 18.94 16.53
N TYR A 69 12.98 20.09 15.92
CA TYR A 69 12.08 20.67 14.93
C TYR A 69 11.82 19.71 13.78
N ARG A 70 12.87 19.08 13.24
CA ARG A 70 12.72 18.08 12.18
C ARG A 70 11.92 16.86 12.64
N LEU A 71 12.17 16.33 13.85
CA LEU A 71 11.40 15.21 14.40
C LEU A 71 9.91 15.55 14.48
N VAL A 72 9.56 16.74 15.00
CA VAL A 72 8.17 17.19 15.10
C VAL A 72 7.51 17.28 13.72
N GLN A 73 8.20 17.84 12.74
CA GLN A 73 7.71 17.92 11.36
C GLN A 73 7.43 16.54 10.76
N GLU A 74 8.34 15.57 10.96
CA GLU A 74 8.20 14.20 10.45
C GLU A 74 7.04 13.46 11.14
N PHE A 75 6.88 13.63 12.46
CA PHE A 75 5.75 13.07 13.21
C PHE A 75 4.40 13.60 12.71
N GLN A 76 4.29 14.90 12.45
CA GLN A 76 3.06 15.49 11.91
C GLN A 76 2.75 14.95 10.51
N ARG A 77 3.77 14.76 9.66
CA ARG A 77 3.58 14.11 8.37
C ARG A 77 3.01 12.71 8.53
N LEU A 78 3.64 11.86 9.37
CA LEU A 78 3.19 10.49 9.59
C LEU A 78 1.75 10.41 10.15
N THR A 79 1.38 11.36 11.01
CA THR A 79 -0.01 11.46 11.50
C THR A 79 -0.98 11.78 10.36
N GLY A 80 -0.58 12.67 9.44
CA GLY A 80 -1.36 12.95 8.23
C GLY A 80 -1.46 11.76 7.29
N GLU A 81 -0.42 10.94 7.18
CA GLU A 81 -0.46 9.69 6.41
C GLU A 81 -1.45 8.67 7.00
N GLU A 82 -1.48 8.53 8.32
CA GLU A 82 -2.45 7.63 8.96
C GLU A 82 -3.90 8.08 8.69
N GLN A 83 -4.17 9.39 8.78
CA GLN A 83 -5.48 9.96 8.44
C GLN A 83 -5.83 9.76 6.97
N ALA A 84 -4.85 9.83 6.07
CA ALA A 84 -5.05 9.56 4.65
C ALA A 84 -5.43 8.10 4.39
N ILE A 85 -4.83 7.14 5.11
CA ILE A 85 -5.19 5.72 5.02
C ILE A 85 -6.63 5.51 5.48
N ASP A 86 -6.98 6.07 6.64
CA ASP A 86 -8.34 5.97 7.18
C ASP A 86 -9.39 6.62 6.25
N GLY A 87 -9.07 7.78 5.69
CA GLY A 87 -9.90 8.47 4.70
C GLY A 87 -10.13 7.64 3.44
N LEU A 88 -9.08 7.01 2.91
CA LEU A 88 -9.18 6.18 1.71
C LEU A 88 -10.10 4.98 1.96
N LEU A 89 -9.89 4.27 3.08
CA LEU A 89 -10.70 3.13 3.45
C LEU A 89 -12.17 3.52 3.69
N ALA A 90 -12.42 4.67 4.29
CA ALA A 90 -13.77 5.19 4.47
C ALA A 90 -14.44 5.51 3.13
N ASN A 91 -13.76 6.22 2.23
CA ASN A 91 -14.27 6.55 0.90
C ASN A 91 -14.63 5.28 0.11
N MET A 92 -13.74 4.28 0.13
CA MET A 92 -13.95 3.00 -0.54
C MET A 92 -15.15 2.24 0.03
N LYS A 93 -15.33 2.20 1.35
CA LYS A 93 -16.49 1.57 2.00
C LYS A 93 -17.80 2.29 1.67
N SER A 94 -17.76 3.61 1.52
CA SER A 94 -18.93 4.43 1.19
C SER A 94 -19.19 4.56 -0.32
N GLY A 95 -18.43 3.87 -1.18
CA GLY A 95 -18.59 3.91 -2.63
C GLY A 95 -18.27 5.26 -3.28
N HIS A 96 -17.60 6.16 -2.56
CA HIS A 96 -17.13 7.43 -3.11
C HIS A 96 -15.81 7.23 -3.87
N GLU A 97 -15.37 8.24 -4.62
CA GLU A 97 -14.05 8.20 -5.24
C GLU A 97 -12.96 7.98 -4.17
N PRO A 98 -12.13 6.91 -4.27
CA PRO A 98 -11.25 6.49 -3.17
C PRO A 98 -10.31 7.59 -2.66
N THR A 99 -9.84 8.46 -3.55
CA THR A 99 -8.89 9.55 -3.25
C THR A 99 -9.55 10.89 -2.92
N ALA A 100 -10.88 10.98 -2.86
CA ALA A 100 -11.58 12.24 -2.62
C ALA A 100 -11.27 12.82 -1.24
N GLY A 101 -10.84 14.09 -1.18
CA GLY A 101 -10.51 14.78 0.07
C GLY A 101 -9.20 14.32 0.74
N ILE A 102 -8.43 13.44 0.08
CA ILE A 102 -7.13 12.97 0.55
C ILE A 102 -6.03 13.76 -0.14
N LYS A 103 -4.96 14.09 0.58
CA LYS A 103 -3.82 14.78 0.02
C LYS A 103 -3.19 13.95 -1.13
N PRO A 104 -2.94 14.53 -2.31
CA PRO A 104 -2.40 13.79 -3.46
C PRO A 104 -1.00 13.22 -3.23
N ASP A 105 -0.21 13.85 -2.35
CA ASP A 105 1.14 13.44 -1.99
C ASP A 105 1.19 12.38 -0.89
N ALA A 106 0.05 12.02 -0.29
CA ALA A 106 -0.03 10.96 0.70
C ALA A 106 0.43 9.62 0.10
N ILE A 107 1.17 8.85 0.88
CA ILE A 107 1.73 7.55 0.50
C ILE A 107 0.65 6.65 -0.09
N ILE A 108 -0.49 6.55 0.60
CA ILE A 108 -1.58 5.67 0.18
C ILE A 108 -2.29 6.16 -1.09
N SER A 109 -2.41 7.47 -1.29
CA SER A 109 -2.97 8.06 -2.51
C SER A 109 -2.07 7.75 -3.70
N ARG A 110 -0.75 7.99 -3.56
CA ARG A 110 0.24 7.65 -4.57
C ARG A 110 0.27 6.15 -4.85
N ARG A 111 0.12 5.30 -3.83
CA ARG A 111 0.02 3.84 -3.97
C ARG A 111 -1.22 3.46 -4.80
N TYR A 112 -2.39 4.00 -4.48
CA TYR A 112 -3.62 3.76 -5.22
C TYR A 112 -3.48 4.16 -6.70
N HIS A 113 -2.98 5.37 -6.98
CA HIS A 113 -2.77 5.83 -8.36
C HIS A 113 -1.75 4.97 -9.12
N THR A 114 -0.67 4.55 -8.46
CA THR A 114 0.33 3.66 -9.08
C THR A 114 -0.31 2.31 -9.44
N LEU A 115 -1.10 1.71 -8.56
CA LEU A 115 -1.78 0.44 -8.83
C LEU A 115 -2.82 0.59 -9.94
N ARG A 116 -3.59 1.67 -9.93
CA ARG A 116 -4.57 1.97 -10.98
C ARG A 116 -3.91 2.16 -12.35
N GLU A 117 -2.75 2.81 -12.41
CA GLU A 117 -2.02 3.00 -13.67
C GLU A 117 -1.40 1.69 -14.18
N LEU A 118 -0.78 0.90 -13.31
CA LEU A 118 -0.25 -0.42 -13.67
C LEU A 118 -1.36 -1.34 -14.19
N HIS A 119 -2.53 -1.30 -13.53
CA HIS A 119 -3.71 -2.04 -13.97
C HIS A 119 -4.19 -1.57 -15.36
N ARG A 120 -4.29 -0.26 -15.58
CA ARG A 120 -4.68 0.32 -16.87
C ARG A 120 -3.75 -0.10 -18.02
N GLN A 121 -2.45 -0.23 -17.71
CA GLN A 121 -1.43 -0.66 -18.65
C GLN A 121 -1.31 -2.20 -18.78
N HIS A 122 -2.14 -2.98 -18.08
CA HIS A 122 -2.07 -4.44 -18.03
C HIS A 122 -0.67 -4.96 -17.61
N SER A 123 0.01 -4.21 -16.76
CA SER A 123 1.35 -4.55 -16.27
C SER A 123 1.27 -5.43 -15.01
N VAL A 124 2.23 -6.34 -14.85
CA VAL A 124 2.32 -7.18 -13.65
C VAL A 124 2.66 -6.31 -12.45
N ILE A 125 1.80 -6.32 -11.45
CA ILE A 125 2.02 -5.59 -10.21
C ILE A 125 3.02 -6.36 -9.33
N ASN A 126 4.24 -5.85 -9.21
CA ASN A 126 5.25 -6.39 -8.30
C ASN A 126 5.14 -5.71 -6.92
N HIS A 127 4.40 -6.35 -6.01
CA HIS A 127 4.19 -5.83 -4.65
C HIS A 127 5.50 -5.68 -3.87
N SER A 128 6.41 -6.65 -3.98
CA SER A 128 7.71 -6.60 -3.28
C SER A 128 8.55 -5.39 -3.69
N ALA A 129 8.58 -5.06 -4.98
CA ALA A 129 9.28 -3.87 -5.48
C ALA A 129 8.62 -2.57 -5.00
N LEU A 130 7.29 -2.53 -4.99
CA LEU A 130 6.50 -1.39 -4.50
C LEU A 130 6.73 -1.13 -3.00
N ALA A 131 6.80 -2.18 -2.19
CA ALA A 131 7.08 -2.10 -0.76
C ALA A 131 8.53 -1.69 -0.50
N ALA A 132 9.51 -2.32 -1.17
CA ALA A 132 10.92 -1.99 -1.02
C ALA A 132 11.23 -0.54 -1.39
N THR A 133 10.64 -0.04 -2.48
CA THR A 133 10.80 1.36 -2.91
C THR A 133 10.18 2.32 -1.88
N LEU A 134 9.03 1.97 -1.30
CA LEU A 134 8.41 2.78 -0.25
C LEU A 134 9.32 2.87 0.98
N VAL A 135 9.81 1.74 1.47
CA VAL A 135 10.73 1.68 2.62
C VAL A 135 11.99 2.51 2.34
N ALA A 136 12.58 2.40 1.15
CA ALA A 136 13.77 3.16 0.78
C ALA A 136 13.53 4.68 0.80
N ILE A 137 12.42 5.14 0.19
CA ILE A 137 12.04 6.56 0.17
C ILE A 137 11.81 7.08 1.58
N GLU A 138 11.09 6.32 2.40
CA GLU A 138 10.65 6.75 3.71
C GLU A 138 11.81 6.75 4.72
N THR A 139 12.71 5.77 4.64
CA THR A 139 13.96 5.72 5.43
C THR A 139 14.87 6.91 5.12
N SER A 140 14.96 7.32 3.85
CA SER A 140 15.79 8.45 3.42
C SER A 140 15.41 9.76 4.13
N LYS A 141 14.13 9.97 4.43
CA LYS A 141 13.63 11.18 5.09
C LYS A 141 14.06 11.31 6.57
N ILE A 142 14.46 10.20 7.20
CA ILE A 142 14.94 10.14 8.60
C ILE A 142 16.47 10.26 8.70
N SER A 143 17.17 10.42 7.57
CA SER A 143 18.64 10.57 7.53
C SER A 143 19.17 11.70 8.41
N PHE A 144 18.53 12.88 8.41
CA PHE A 144 18.97 14.01 9.21
C PHE A 144 18.79 13.79 10.73
N PRO A 145 17.62 13.35 11.23
CA PRO A 145 17.51 12.93 12.62
C PRO A 145 18.54 11.89 13.04
N LYS A 146 18.82 10.90 12.18
CA LYS A 146 19.86 9.89 12.43
C LYS A 146 21.25 10.52 12.55
N PHE A 147 21.57 11.48 11.70
CA PHE A 147 22.81 12.25 11.78
C PHE A 147 22.93 13.02 13.09
N VAL A 148 21.88 13.76 13.47
CA VAL A 148 21.87 14.53 14.73
C VAL A 148 22.08 13.62 15.94
N HIS A 149 21.38 12.49 16.01
CA HIS A 149 21.53 11.51 17.09
C HIS A 149 22.98 11.04 17.24
N ASN A 150 23.64 10.69 16.14
CA ASN A 150 25.02 10.21 16.20
C ASN A 150 26.03 11.33 16.49
N VAL A 151 25.79 12.54 15.96
CA VAL A 151 26.73 13.66 16.10
C VAL A 151 26.67 14.31 17.46
N LEU A 152 25.52 14.35 18.14
CA LEU A 152 25.40 14.97 19.47
C LEU A 152 26.45 14.44 20.47
N ILE A 153 26.64 13.12 20.53
CA ILE A 153 27.65 12.50 21.40
C ILE A 153 29.07 12.81 20.93
N LEU A 154 29.33 12.71 19.62
CA LEU A 154 30.65 13.00 19.05
C LEU A 154 31.08 14.44 19.30
N THR A 155 30.16 15.40 19.19
CA THR A 155 30.41 16.81 19.52
C THR A 155 30.69 17.00 21.01
N GLY A 156 30.01 16.25 21.88
CA GLY A 156 30.32 16.23 23.32
C GLY A 156 31.73 15.77 23.64
N VAL A 157 32.13 14.62 23.06
CA VAL A 157 33.49 14.07 23.21
C VAL A 157 34.54 15.02 22.62
N PHE A 158 34.27 15.59 21.45
CA PHE A 158 35.12 16.61 20.83
C PHE A 158 35.30 17.83 21.74
N GLY A 159 34.23 18.28 22.40
CA GLY A 159 34.26 19.34 23.40
C GLY A 159 35.23 19.04 24.54
N THR A 160 35.22 17.82 25.06
CA THR A 160 36.18 17.38 26.09
C THR A 160 37.61 17.40 25.60
N VAL A 161 37.88 16.92 24.38
CA VAL A 161 39.24 16.91 23.81
C VAL A 161 39.79 18.34 23.70
N LEU A 162 39.00 19.28 23.19
CA LEU A 162 39.41 20.67 23.08
C LEU A 162 39.60 21.33 24.45
N ALA A 163 38.69 21.07 25.38
CA ALA A 163 38.74 21.66 26.71
C ALA A 163 39.93 21.12 27.55
N LEU A 164 40.26 19.84 27.44
CA LEU A 164 41.48 19.27 28.02
C LEU A 164 42.74 19.84 27.37
N SER A 165 42.75 20.02 26.05
CA SER A 165 43.90 20.62 25.36
C SER A 165 44.18 22.05 25.86
N ILE A 166 43.14 22.85 26.11
CA ILE A 166 43.27 24.19 26.67
C ILE A 166 43.75 24.13 28.12
N ALA A 167 43.27 23.17 28.92
CA ALA A 167 43.77 22.97 30.27
C ALA A 167 45.28 22.62 30.29
N LEU A 168 45.74 21.77 29.38
CA LEU A 168 47.17 21.45 29.22
C LEU A 168 48.01 22.67 28.81
N LEU A 169 47.49 23.52 27.91
CA LEU A 169 48.16 24.79 27.58
C LEU A 169 48.27 25.70 28.80
N GLY A 170 47.21 25.81 29.60
CA GLY A 170 47.22 26.55 30.85
C GLY A 170 48.26 26.04 31.86
N ALA A 171 48.42 24.71 31.96
CA ALA A 171 49.45 24.10 32.79
C ALA A 171 50.87 24.36 32.27
N SER A 172 51.07 24.35 30.94
CA SER A 172 52.35 24.69 30.33
C SER A 172 52.77 26.14 30.62
N ASP A 173 51.84 27.09 30.55
CA ASP A 173 52.11 28.50 30.86
C ASP A 173 52.54 28.72 32.32
N MET A 174 51.95 27.97 33.27
CA MET A 174 52.36 28.01 34.68
C MET A 174 53.81 27.55 34.89
N ILE A 175 54.29 26.58 34.10
CA ILE A 175 55.65 26.06 34.21
C ILE A 175 56.66 27.10 33.71
N VAL A 176 56.28 27.90 32.71
CA VAL A 176 57.19 28.84 32.02
C VAL A 176 57.18 30.24 32.65
N THR A 177 56.05 30.68 33.21
CA THR A 177 55.91 32.01 33.82
C THR A 177 55.54 31.92 35.30
N THR A 178 56.27 32.64 36.16
CA THR A 178 56.06 32.73 37.63
C THR A 178 54.76 33.44 38.03
N THR A 179 53.78 33.56 37.12
CA THR A 179 52.48 34.20 37.38
C THR A 179 51.45 33.10 37.72
N GLU A 180 51.39 32.71 38.98
CA GLU A 180 50.64 31.53 39.44
C GLU A 180 49.10 31.63 39.28
N ILE A 181 48.54 32.83 39.16
CA ILE A 181 47.07 33.04 39.26
C ILE A 181 46.35 32.84 37.91
N GLY A 182 47.00 33.12 36.78
CA GLY A 182 46.37 33.04 35.44
C GLY A 182 46.24 31.61 34.92
N GLY A 183 47.30 30.81 35.03
CA GLY A 183 47.33 29.44 34.50
C GLY A 183 46.46 28.45 35.30
N LEU A 184 46.36 28.60 36.62
CA LEU A 184 45.42 27.81 37.45
C LEU A 184 43.96 28.04 37.03
N GLY A 185 43.61 29.29 36.75
CA GLY A 185 42.30 29.64 36.21
C GLY A 185 42.02 28.89 34.91
N MET A 186 42.96 28.90 33.95
CA MET A 186 42.77 28.25 32.65
C MET A 186 42.57 26.72 32.77
N ILE A 187 43.28 26.05 33.70
CA ILE A 187 43.11 24.62 33.97
C ILE A 187 41.70 24.33 34.52
N ILE A 188 41.27 25.06 35.54
CA ILE A 188 39.96 24.86 36.18
C ILE A 188 38.83 25.07 35.17
N HIS A 189 38.92 26.12 34.35
CA HIS A 189 37.91 26.41 33.33
C HIS A 189 37.92 25.37 32.20
N GLY A 190 39.09 24.86 31.79
CA GLY A 190 39.20 23.77 30.82
C GLY A 190 38.52 22.49 31.33
N MET A 191 38.76 22.09 32.58
CA MET A 191 38.10 20.92 33.17
C MET A 191 36.59 21.11 33.33
N SER A 192 36.14 22.29 33.78
CA SER A 192 34.71 22.59 33.92
C SER A 192 33.99 22.62 32.58
N THR A 193 34.61 23.20 31.55
CA THR A 193 34.09 23.20 30.18
C THR A 193 33.96 21.78 29.65
N ALA A 194 34.97 20.94 29.82
CA ALA A 194 34.96 19.53 29.40
C ALA A 194 33.79 18.72 30.00
N LEU A 195 33.49 18.96 31.27
CA LEU A 195 32.41 18.29 31.99
C LEU A 195 31.04 18.82 31.57
N SER A 196 30.91 20.13 31.39
CA SER A 196 29.66 20.73 30.92
C SER A 196 29.33 20.31 29.48
N THR A 197 30.31 20.25 28.57
CA THR A 197 30.06 19.83 27.18
C THR A 197 29.60 18.38 27.07
N THR A 198 30.19 17.47 27.86
CA THR A 198 29.76 16.07 27.90
C THR A 198 28.40 15.90 28.52
N MET A 199 28.12 16.59 29.63
CA MET A 199 26.80 16.58 30.25
C MET A 199 25.73 17.03 29.26
N THR A 200 25.92 18.18 28.60
CA THR A 200 24.98 18.70 27.58
C THR A 200 24.72 17.69 26.48
N ALA A 201 25.78 17.13 25.91
CA ALA A 201 25.69 16.18 24.81
C ALA A 201 24.92 14.92 25.21
N ILE A 202 25.19 14.37 26.40
CA ILE A 202 24.50 13.17 26.91
C ILE A 202 23.01 13.46 27.14
N PHE A 203 22.66 14.57 27.79
CA PHE A 203 21.27 14.94 28.01
C PHE A 203 20.52 15.16 26.69
N ALA A 204 21.11 15.91 25.77
CA ALA A 204 20.55 16.14 24.44
C ALA A 204 20.38 14.82 23.68
N TYR A 205 21.37 13.95 23.72
CA TYR A 205 21.35 12.64 23.06
C TYR A 205 20.26 11.72 23.60
N LEU A 206 20.14 11.58 24.92
CA LEU A 206 19.13 10.69 25.54
C LEU A 206 17.72 11.18 25.26
N PHE A 207 17.49 12.49 25.43
CA PHE A 207 16.19 13.09 25.14
C PHE A 207 15.85 12.94 23.66
N PHE A 208 16.74 13.35 22.76
CA PHE A 208 16.54 13.25 21.32
C PHE A 208 16.35 11.80 20.87
N GLY A 209 17.16 10.89 21.40
CA GLY A 209 17.15 9.45 21.09
C GLY A 209 15.83 8.79 21.41
N TYR A 210 15.19 9.16 22.52
CA TYR A 210 13.85 8.65 22.85
C TYR A 210 12.82 8.99 21.77
N PHE A 211 12.75 10.26 21.34
CA PHE A 211 11.81 10.68 20.30
C PHE A 211 12.18 10.13 18.93
N TYR A 212 13.46 10.01 18.64
CA TYR A 212 13.95 9.41 17.41
C TYR A 212 13.51 7.94 17.29
N LEU A 213 13.67 7.14 18.35
CA LEU A 213 13.16 5.76 18.40
C LEU A 213 11.65 5.75 18.21
N ARG A 214 10.93 6.65 18.88
CA ARG A 214 9.48 6.71 18.76
C ARG A 214 9.02 7.07 17.35
N LEU A 215 9.78 7.91 16.65
CA LEU A 215 9.51 8.26 15.26
C LEU A 215 9.68 7.03 14.36
N MET A 216 10.72 6.22 14.59
CA MET A 216 10.93 4.98 13.83
C MET A 216 9.81 3.97 14.05
N ASP A 217 9.31 3.82 15.29
CA ASP A 217 8.16 2.97 15.58
C ASP A 217 6.92 3.43 14.78
N ALA A 218 6.62 4.74 14.83
CA ALA A 218 5.48 5.32 14.14
C ALA A 218 5.60 5.17 12.61
N GLN A 219 6.80 5.36 12.07
CA GLN A 219 7.06 5.16 10.65
C GLN A 219 6.84 3.70 10.25
N THR A 220 7.39 2.76 11.01
CA THR A 220 7.25 1.32 10.77
C THR A 220 5.78 0.91 10.80
N HIS A 221 5.01 1.45 11.76
CA HIS A 221 3.57 1.22 11.86
C HIS A 221 2.82 1.75 10.63
N VAL A 222 3.07 2.99 10.21
CA VAL A 222 2.40 3.58 9.03
C VAL A 222 2.74 2.80 7.76
N ILE A 223 4.01 2.46 7.54
CA ILE A 223 4.44 1.65 6.38
C ILE A 223 3.74 0.28 6.44
N GLY A 224 3.78 -0.39 7.59
CA GLY A 224 3.13 -1.68 7.78
C GLY A 224 1.64 -1.61 7.46
N ARG A 225 0.96 -0.56 7.91
CA ARG A 225 -0.46 -0.33 7.64
C ARG A 225 -0.75 -0.06 6.16
N VAL A 226 0.10 0.69 5.47
CA VAL A 226 -0.01 0.88 4.01
C VAL A 226 0.12 -0.46 3.28
N GLU A 227 1.07 -1.29 3.68
CA GLU A 227 1.30 -2.59 3.04
C GLU A 227 0.19 -3.60 3.36
N GLU A 228 -0.31 -3.60 4.59
CA GLU A 228 -1.48 -4.39 5.00
C GLU A 228 -2.71 -4.00 4.16
N VAL A 229 -3.03 -2.71 4.06
CA VAL A 229 -4.15 -2.22 3.24
C VAL A 229 -3.91 -2.50 1.76
N THR A 230 -2.67 -2.37 1.28
CA THR A 230 -2.34 -2.69 -0.11
C THR A 230 -2.59 -4.16 -0.41
N SER A 231 -2.19 -5.06 0.48
CA SER A 231 -2.37 -6.51 0.30
C SER A 231 -3.82 -6.96 0.45
N THR A 232 -4.52 -6.45 1.45
CA THR A 232 -5.85 -6.94 1.83
C THR A 232 -6.99 -6.26 1.07
N VAL A 233 -6.81 -5.00 0.66
CA VAL A 233 -7.87 -4.19 0.05
C VAL A 233 -7.54 -3.78 -1.37
N LEU A 234 -6.34 -3.23 -1.63
CA LEU A 234 -6.04 -2.66 -2.95
C LEU A 234 -5.70 -3.72 -4.00
N LEU A 235 -4.78 -4.63 -3.71
CA LEU A 235 -4.30 -5.63 -4.67
C LEU A 235 -5.43 -6.50 -5.24
N PRO A 236 -6.38 -7.05 -4.45
CA PRO A 236 -7.49 -7.82 -4.99
C PRO A 236 -8.39 -7.05 -5.97
N GLN A 237 -8.41 -5.71 -5.88
CA GLN A 237 -9.19 -4.87 -6.81
C GLN A 237 -8.47 -4.62 -8.14
N PHE A 238 -7.14 -4.73 -8.17
CA PHE A 238 -6.32 -4.38 -9.34
C PHE A 238 -5.61 -5.58 -9.98
N GLN A 239 -5.45 -6.69 -9.27
CA GLN A 239 -4.96 -7.95 -9.83
C GLN A 239 -6.16 -8.83 -10.15
N PHE A 240 -6.61 -8.84 -11.41
CA PHE A 240 -7.31 -10.01 -11.91
C PHE A 240 -6.27 -11.13 -11.99
N GLU A 241 -6.41 -12.15 -11.14
CA GLU A 241 -5.56 -13.33 -11.16
C GLU A 241 -5.43 -13.85 -12.60
N PRO A 242 -4.21 -13.96 -13.16
CA PRO A 242 -4.01 -14.64 -14.44
C PRO A 242 -4.52 -16.09 -14.40
N GLU A 243 -4.63 -16.73 -13.23
CA GLU A 243 -5.36 -18.00 -13.08
C GLU A 243 -6.81 -17.89 -13.50
N ARG A 244 -7.54 -16.80 -13.18
CA ARG A 244 -8.93 -16.64 -13.64
C ARG A 244 -9.03 -16.48 -15.15
N ALA A 245 -8.06 -15.82 -15.79
CA ALA A 245 -8.05 -15.70 -17.25
C ALA A 245 -7.75 -17.06 -17.92
N ALA A 246 -6.80 -17.83 -17.39
CA ALA A 246 -6.48 -19.17 -17.88
C ALA A 246 -7.62 -20.17 -17.60
N GLU A 247 -8.24 -20.11 -16.43
CA GLU A 247 -9.41 -20.91 -16.04
C GLU A 247 -10.63 -20.56 -16.90
N GLN A 248 -10.90 -19.27 -17.13
CA GLN A 248 -11.95 -18.82 -18.04
C GLN A 248 -11.68 -19.28 -19.47
N LEU A 249 -10.44 -19.19 -19.97
CA LEU A 249 -10.08 -19.72 -21.29
C LEU A 249 -10.27 -21.23 -21.36
N THR A 250 -9.91 -21.96 -20.32
CA THR A 250 -10.14 -23.42 -20.23
C THR A 250 -11.64 -23.73 -20.25
N HIS A 251 -12.44 -22.96 -19.52
CA HIS A 251 -13.89 -23.10 -19.48
C HIS A 251 -14.54 -22.75 -20.83
N ILE A 252 -14.01 -21.76 -21.54
CA ILE A 252 -14.44 -21.38 -22.90
C ILE A 252 -14.08 -22.49 -23.89
N VAL A 253 -12.87 -23.06 -23.82
CA VAL A 253 -12.45 -24.17 -24.70
C VAL A 253 -13.29 -25.42 -24.44
N HIS A 254 -13.55 -25.76 -23.18
CA HIS A 254 -14.41 -26.91 -22.85
C HIS A 254 -15.87 -26.69 -23.27
N SER A 255 -16.41 -25.50 -23.04
CA SER A 255 -17.78 -25.19 -23.48
C SER A 255 -17.90 -25.15 -25.01
N ALA A 256 -16.89 -24.66 -25.73
CA ALA A 256 -16.84 -24.73 -27.19
C ALA A 256 -16.75 -26.18 -27.69
N ALA A 257 -15.90 -27.03 -27.09
CA ALA A 257 -15.80 -28.44 -27.43
C ALA A 257 -17.13 -29.19 -27.21
N ALA A 258 -17.78 -28.95 -26.06
CA ALA A 258 -19.09 -29.53 -25.77
C ALA A 258 -20.19 -29.02 -26.71
N LEU A 259 -20.09 -27.76 -27.17
CA LEU A 259 -21.01 -27.23 -28.18
C LEU A 259 -20.84 -27.92 -29.52
N VAL A 260 -19.58 -28.16 -29.94
CA VAL A 260 -19.26 -28.87 -31.20
C VAL A 260 -19.77 -30.31 -31.15
N GLU A 261 -19.58 -31.03 -30.04
CA GLU A 261 -20.07 -32.39 -29.86
C GLU A 261 -21.61 -32.48 -29.95
N ARG A 262 -22.31 -31.55 -29.28
CA ARG A 262 -23.78 -31.45 -29.40
C ARG A 262 -24.24 -31.11 -30.81
N LEU A 263 -23.46 -30.33 -31.55
CA LEU A 263 -23.79 -29.93 -32.92
C LEU A 263 -23.60 -31.11 -33.88
N ASP A 264 -22.57 -31.93 -33.66
CA ASP A 264 -22.34 -33.17 -34.43
C ASP A 264 -23.44 -34.21 -34.17
N GLU A 265 -23.80 -34.41 -32.89
CA GLU A 265 -24.91 -35.29 -32.48
C GLU A 265 -26.25 -34.82 -33.07
N SER A 266 -26.50 -33.50 -33.06
CA SER A 266 -27.67 -32.90 -33.70
C SER A 266 -27.67 -33.12 -35.21
N GLN A 267 -26.53 -32.98 -35.90
CA GLN A 267 -26.44 -33.25 -37.34
C GLN A 267 -26.66 -34.72 -37.68
N ALA A 268 -26.13 -35.64 -36.88
CA ALA A 268 -26.40 -37.07 -37.03
C ALA A 268 -27.89 -37.38 -36.89
N GLN A 269 -28.56 -36.79 -35.88
CA GLN A 269 -29.99 -36.95 -35.68
C GLN A 269 -30.82 -36.35 -36.83
N TYR A 270 -30.42 -35.19 -37.38
CA TYR A 270 -31.06 -34.64 -38.58
C TYR A 270 -30.87 -35.53 -39.82
N ALA A 271 -29.71 -36.16 -39.99
CA ALA A 271 -29.47 -37.10 -41.07
C ALA A 271 -30.35 -38.36 -40.95
N GLU A 272 -30.53 -38.87 -39.73
CA GLU A 272 -31.41 -39.99 -39.44
C GLU A 272 -32.88 -39.65 -39.74
N VAL A 273 -33.36 -38.50 -39.25
CA VAL A 273 -34.74 -38.02 -39.53
C VAL A 273 -34.95 -37.82 -41.03
N ALA A 274 -33.95 -37.31 -41.77
CA ALA A 274 -34.03 -37.19 -43.22
C ALA A 274 -34.14 -38.55 -43.92
N GLN A 275 -33.48 -39.58 -43.39
CA GLN A 275 -33.55 -40.94 -43.91
C GLN A 275 -34.90 -41.61 -43.59
N GLU A 276 -35.43 -41.41 -42.38
CA GLU A 276 -36.75 -41.90 -41.99
C GLU A 276 -37.86 -41.23 -42.81
N LEU A 277 -37.79 -39.92 -43.05
CA LEU A 277 -38.69 -39.21 -43.96
C LEU A 277 -38.64 -39.77 -45.39
N ARG A 278 -37.45 -40.11 -45.90
CA ARG A 278 -37.31 -40.77 -47.21
C ARG A 278 -37.97 -42.14 -47.23
N LEU A 279 -37.80 -42.94 -46.17
CA LEU A 279 -38.42 -44.25 -46.04
C LEU A 279 -39.94 -44.16 -45.97
N LEU A 280 -40.48 -43.23 -45.17
CA LEU A 280 -41.92 -42.96 -45.09
C LEU A 280 -42.50 -42.48 -46.44
N LEU A 281 -41.78 -41.61 -47.16
CA LEU A 281 -42.21 -41.18 -48.50
C LEU A 281 -42.20 -42.33 -49.51
N SER A 282 -41.24 -43.26 -49.43
CA SER A 282 -41.23 -44.46 -50.28
C SER A 282 -42.37 -45.42 -49.93
N SER A 283 -42.63 -45.68 -48.65
CA SER A 283 -43.72 -46.58 -48.25
C SER A 283 -45.09 -46.00 -48.61
N TYR A 284 -45.28 -44.69 -48.43
CA TYR A 284 -46.51 -44.01 -48.83
C TYR A 284 -46.72 -44.06 -50.35
N ARG A 285 -45.65 -43.94 -51.13
CA ARG A 285 -45.71 -44.10 -52.59
C ARG A 285 -46.07 -45.53 -52.99
N ASP A 286 -45.45 -46.53 -52.38
CA ASP A 286 -45.72 -47.93 -52.66
C ASP A 286 -47.15 -48.34 -52.27
N GLU A 287 -47.66 -47.81 -51.16
CA GLU A 287 -49.05 -48.02 -50.70
C GLU A 287 -50.05 -47.37 -51.65
N MET A 288 -49.79 -46.14 -52.11
CA MET A 288 -50.60 -45.48 -53.14
C MET A 288 -50.60 -46.27 -54.45
N GLN A 289 -49.47 -46.85 -54.84
CA GLN A 289 -49.36 -47.65 -56.05
C GLN A 289 -50.13 -48.97 -55.94
N ARG A 290 -50.02 -49.69 -54.82
CA ARG A 290 -50.85 -50.89 -54.56
C ARG A 290 -52.34 -50.57 -54.48
N ASN A 291 -52.71 -49.46 -53.86
CA ASN A 291 -54.11 -49.05 -53.78
C ASN A 291 -54.65 -48.68 -55.18
N SER A 292 -53.82 -48.07 -56.03
CA SER A 292 -54.14 -47.84 -57.44
C SER A 292 -54.30 -49.16 -58.22
N GLU A 293 -53.45 -50.15 -58.00
CA GLU A 293 -53.57 -51.48 -58.61
C GLU A 293 -54.84 -52.21 -58.14
N GLY A 294 -55.16 -52.15 -56.84
CA GLY A 294 -56.39 -52.71 -56.29
C GLY A 294 -57.66 -52.01 -56.81
N LEU A 295 -57.60 -50.70 -57.06
CA LEU A 295 -58.68 -49.97 -57.73
C LEU A 295 -58.84 -50.41 -59.19
N ILE A 296 -57.75 -50.69 -59.92
CA ILE A 296 -57.78 -51.23 -61.28
C ILE A 296 -58.42 -52.63 -61.29
N GLU A 297 -58.04 -53.50 -60.35
CA GLU A 297 -58.62 -54.84 -60.19
C GLU A 297 -60.10 -54.78 -59.80
N MET A 298 -60.48 -53.88 -58.87
CA MET A 298 -61.90 -53.64 -58.55
C MET A 298 -62.68 -53.15 -59.77
N THR A 299 -62.13 -52.26 -60.59
CA THR A 299 -62.79 -51.86 -61.84
C THR A 299 -62.89 -53.02 -62.84
N HIS A 300 -61.93 -53.94 -62.87
CA HIS A 300 -61.98 -55.14 -63.71
C HIS A 300 -63.08 -56.11 -63.25
N VAL A 301 -63.15 -56.42 -61.95
CA VAL A 301 -64.17 -57.29 -61.35
C VAL A 301 -65.58 -56.69 -61.48
N LEU A 302 -65.73 -55.38 -61.27
CA LEU A 302 -67.00 -54.70 -61.50
C LEU A 302 -67.38 -54.73 -62.99
N ARG A 303 -66.43 -54.58 -63.91
CA ARG A 303 -66.68 -54.68 -65.36
C ARG A 303 -67.13 -56.09 -65.77
N GLU A 304 -66.52 -57.12 -65.20
CA GLU A 304 -66.84 -58.54 -65.46
C GLU A 304 -68.21 -58.94 -64.86
N GLY A 305 -68.52 -58.46 -63.65
CA GLY A 305 -69.81 -58.68 -62.99
C GLY A 305 -70.99 -57.96 -63.65
N PHE A 306 -70.76 -56.80 -64.29
CA PHE A 306 -71.78 -56.01 -64.99
C PHE A 306 -71.82 -56.21 -66.51
N ARG A 307 -70.99 -57.10 -67.09
CA ARG A 307 -70.95 -57.41 -68.54
C ARG A 307 -70.88 -56.17 -69.45
N LEU A 308 -69.98 -55.24 -69.14
CA LEU A 308 -69.76 -54.05 -69.97
C LEU A 308 -68.78 -54.40 -71.11
N ASN A 309 -69.13 -54.08 -72.36
CA ASN A 309 -68.33 -54.37 -73.56
C ASN A 309 -66.94 -53.73 -73.54
N ASP A 310 -65.97 -54.38 -74.18
CA ASP A 310 -64.62 -53.86 -74.39
C ASP A 310 -64.63 -52.54 -75.16
N PRO A 311 -63.79 -51.55 -74.79
CA PRO A 311 -63.58 -50.35 -75.58
C PRO A 311 -62.74 -50.70 -76.82
N GLY A 312 -63.37 -51.34 -77.81
CA GLY A 312 -62.74 -51.76 -79.05
C GLY A 312 -63.68 -52.29 -80.14
N SER A 313 -64.98 -52.38 -79.90
CA SER A 313 -65.95 -52.93 -80.86
C SER A 313 -66.82 -51.90 -81.60
N ASP A 314 -66.46 -50.62 -81.59
CA ASP A 314 -67.00 -49.62 -82.52
C ASP A 314 -65.93 -49.21 -83.55
N VAL A 315 -65.77 -50.05 -84.57
CA VAL A 315 -65.27 -49.62 -85.89
C VAL A 315 -66.47 -49.54 -86.82
N PRO A 316 -66.95 -48.35 -87.20
CA PRO A 316 -67.91 -48.22 -88.29
C PRO A 316 -67.21 -48.22 -89.65
N PRO A 317 -67.88 -48.68 -90.73
CA PRO A 317 -67.28 -48.73 -92.05
C PRO A 317 -67.33 -47.36 -92.73
N ARG A 318 -66.16 -46.85 -93.13
CA ARG A 318 -65.86 -46.32 -94.47
C ARG A 318 -64.40 -45.88 -94.56
#